data_AF-A0A1Z5AWY7-F1
#
_entry.id   AF-A0A1Z5AWY7-F1
#
_cell.length_a   1.000
_cell.length_b   1.000
_cell.length_c   1.000
_cell.angle_alpha   90.00
_cell.angle_beta   90.00
_cell.angle_gamma   90.00
#
_symmetry.space_group_name_H-M   'P 1'
#
loop_
_entity.id
_entity.type
_entity.pdbx_description
1 polymer ?
#
loop_
_entity_poly.entity_id
_entity_poly.type
_entity_poly.pdbx_seq_one_letter_code
_entity_poly.pdbx_strand_id
1 'polypeptide(L)' 'MVLNKHQEAPEFKAIQQKLESLQPPTTPTPKIPKLPGL' A
#
# COMPACT_ATOMS: atom_id res chain seq x y z
N MET A 1 14.19 -8.62 18.43
CA MET A 1 14.52 -7.22 18.07
C MET A 1 13.38 -6.33 18.53
N VAL A 2 13.65 -5.27 19.29
CA VAL A 2 12.63 -4.29 19.70
C VAL A 2 12.64 -3.16 18.68
N LEU A 3 11.48 -2.86 18.09
CA LEU A 3 11.33 -1.70 17.22
C LEU A 3 11.15 -0.44 18.08
N ASN A 4 11.88 0.63 17.76
CA ASN A 4 11.71 1.92 18.42
C ASN A 4 10.30 2.46 18.18
N LYS A 5 9.65 2.99 19.22
CA LYS A 5 8.24 3.44 19.20
C LYS A 5 8.08 4.86 18.62
N HIS A 6 8.62 5.11 17.42
CA HIS A 6 8.62 6.43 16.79
C HIS A 6 7.58 6.56 15.66
N GLN A 7 6.49 5.77 15.70
CA GLN A 7 5.47 5.78 14.64
C GLN A 7 4.78 7.15 14.50
N GLU A 8 4.70 7.92 15.58
CA GLU A 8 4.11 9.26 15.59
C GLU A 8 5.07 10.39 15.20
N ALA A 9 6.37 10.08 15.03
CA ALA A 9 7.36 11.09 14.67
C ALA A 9 7.11 11.63 13.25
N PRO A 10 7.27 12.94 13.00
CA PRO A 10 7.05 13.55 11.69
C PRO A 10 7.88 12.88 10.57
N GLU A 11 9.10 12.46 10.89
CA GLU A 11 10.01 11.79 9.96
C GLU A 11 9.45 10.43 9.52
N PHE A 12 8.91 9.66 10.46
CA PHE A 12 8.33 8.36 10.16
C PHE A 12 7.07 8.50 9.29
N LYS A 13 6.22 9.50 9.59
CA LYS A 13 5.02 9.78 8.77
C LYS A 13 5.39 10.21 7.34
N ALA A 14 6.41 11.04 7.17
CA ALA A 14 6.90 11.43 5.86
C ALA A 14 7.42 10.22 5.04
N ILE A 15 8.11 9.28 5.70
CA ILE A 15 8.58 8.04 5.07
C ILE A 15 7.40 7.15 4.66
N GLN A 16 6.41 6.95 5.53
CA GLN A 16 5.20 6.17 5.21
C GLN A 16 4.48 6.74 3.99
N GLN A 17 4.26 8.06 3.96
CA GLN A 17 3.63 8.74 2.82
C GLN A 17 4.45 8.57 1.52
N LYS A 18 5.78 8.64 1.61
CA LYS A 18 6.64 8.39 0.45
C LYS A 18 6.53 6.95 -0.03
N LEU A 19 6.51 5.97 0.87
CA LEU A 19 6.36 4.56 0.52
C LEU A 19 5.00 4.26 -0.14
N GLU A 20 3.93 4.89 0.32
CA GLU A 20 2.61 4.82 -0.33
C GLU A 20 2.67 5.39 -1.75
N SER A 21 3.34 6.53 -1.95
CA SER A 21 3.50 7.14 -3.29
C SER A 21 4.37 6.32 -4.25
N LEU A 22 5.23 5.45 -3.71
CA LEU A 22 6.08 4.55 -4.46
C LEU A 22 5.39 3.22 -4.79
N GLN A 23 4.19 2.98 -4.24
CA GLN A 23 3.40 1.83 -4.67
C GLN A 23 3.14 1.95 -6.17
N PRO A 24 3.36 0.88 -6.93
CA PRO A 24 2.96 0.87 -8.33
C PRO A 24 1.48 1.27 -8.43
N PRO A 25 1.08 2.10 -9.40
CA PRO A 25 -0.33 2.31 -9.66
C PRO A 25 -0.93 0.93 -9.88
N THR A 26 -1.93 0.57 -9.08
CA THR A 26 -2.61 -0.71 -9.22
C THR A 26 -3.05 -0.81 -10.67
N THR A 27 -2.44 -1.74 -11.42
CA THR A 27 -2.95 -2.08 -12.74
C THR A 27 -4.42 -2.40 -12.54
N PRO A 28 -5.36 -1.77 -13.27
CA PRO A 28 -6.76 -2.11 -13.13
C PRO A 28 -6.84 -3.63 -13.26
N THR A 29 -7.26 -4.30 -12.18
CA THR A 29 -7.36 -5.75 -12.17
C THR A 29 -8.09 -6.13 -13.45
N PRO A 30 -7.52 -6.98 -14.32
CA PRO A 30 -8.24 -7.39 -15.52
C PRO A 30 -9.57 -7.91 -15.02
N LYS A 31 -10.67 -7.25 -15.44
CA LYS A 31 -12.02 -7.67 -15.07
C LYS A 31 -12.11 -9.10 -15.58
N ILE A 32 -11.91 -10.07 -14.70
CA ILE A 32 -12.16 -11.47 -15.03
C ILE A 32 -13.60 -11.44 -15.53
N PRO A 33 -13.86 -11.82 -16.79
CA PRO A 33 -15.24 -11.94 -17.25
C PRO A 33 -15.93 -12.85 -16.25
N LYS A 34 -16.94 -12.32 -15.54
CA LYS A 34 -17.80 -13.15 -14.71
C LYS A 34 -18.37 -14.19 -15.66
N LEU A 35 -17.88 -15.43 -15.56
CA LEU A 35 -18.46 -16.56 -16.28
C LEU A 35 -19.92 -16.64 -15.84
N PRO A 36 -20.89 -16.46 -16.76
CA PRO A 36 -22.28 -16.73 -16.41
C PRO A 36 -22.40 -18.25 -16.20
N GLY A 37 -22.66 -18.68 -14.97
CA GLY A 37 -23.12 -20.06 -14.69
C GLY A 37 -22.17 -21.01 -13.96
N LEU A 38 -21.41 -20.54 -12.96
CA LEU A 38 -20.97 -21.40 -11.84
C LEU A 38 -21.79 -21.07 -10.60
#